data_AF-A0A9R1FQZ1-F1
#
_entry.id   AF-A0A9R1FQZ1-F1
#
_cell.length_a   1.000
_cell.length_b   1.000
_cell.length_c   1.000
_cell.angle_alpha   90.00
_cell.angle_beta   90.00
_cell.angle_gamma   90.00
#
_symmetry.space_group_name_H-M   'P 1'
#
loop_
_entity.id
_entity.type
_entity.pdbx_description
1 polymer ?
#
loop_
_entity_poly.entity_id
_entity_poly.type
_entity_poly.pdbx_seq_one_letter_code
_entity_poly.pdbx_strand_id
1 'polypeptide(L)'
;MASPSHHELSFVHLLTGERFRLPHPPSPFCRLLLSGNLVLAFVPTVGRAVQYCRLGDIEWRVASCTEPYVLEDLIFHKGNLHALVRSEDASSLCYRLAVANLSDKNLVEFKFLGDHLESQAAHGSLYFCLAECLDELLLIAAVGGFPEKFHVFRWQSREGKWTRTTSLGDCTLFLTYFYFVGYVVPMKGMTCFSGYFFASYLGPDHPGVRRDCLYFTDAKRKWIEYSLADGSCDEFVADNLEGASRPDSDFRAPVWVFPSMC
;
A
#
# COMPACT_ATOMS: atom_id res chain seq x y z
N MET A 1 -27.33 -4.09 28.96
CA MET A 1 -26.78 -3.44 27.76
C MET A 1 -25.30 -3.76 27.73
N ALA A 2 -24.85 -4.57 26.78
CA ALA A 2 -23.42 -4.87 26.64
C ALA A 2 -22.73 -3.65 26.03
N SER A 3 -21.68 -3.15 26.69
CA SER A 3 -20.77 -2.14 26.13
C SER A 3 -20.19 -2.69 24.80
N PRO A 4 -20.12 -1.89 23.72
CA PRO A 4 -19.41 -2.32 22.53
C PRO A 4 -17.95 -2.56 22.93
N SER A 5 -17.44 -3.75 22.66
CA SER A 5 -16.03 -4.07 22.89
C SER A 5 -15.18 -3.12 22.04
N HIS A 6 -14.64 -2.07 22.66
CA HIS A 6 -13.65 -1.20 22.04
C HIS A 6 -12.40 -2.04 21.80
N HIS A 7 -12.26 -2.61 20.60
CA HIS A 7 -11.09 -3.39 20.21
C HIS A 7 -9.90 -2.44 20.03
N GLU A 8 -9.09 -2.27 21.06
CA GLU A 8 -7.81 -1.55 20.97
C GLU A 8 -6.91 -2.19 19.91
N LEU A 9 -6.18 -1.36 19.15
CA LEU A 9 -5.12 -1.84 18.28
C LEU A 9 -3.86 -2.05 19.12
N SER A 10 -3.34 -3.27 19.12
CA SER A 10 -2.08 -3.61 19.79
C SER A 10 -0.96 -3.75 18.77
N PHE A 11 0.12 -3.00 18.99
CA PHE A 11 1.37 -3.12 18.24
C PHE A 11 2.43 -3.74 19.14
N VAL A 12 3.24 -4.62 18.57
CA VAL A 12 4.38 -5.20 19.27
C VAL A 12 5.62 -4.90 18.44
N HIS A 13 6.56 -4.16 19.02
CA HIS A 13 7.85 -3.94 18.39
C HIS A 13 8.62 -5.25 18.38
N LEU A 14 8.94 -5.78 17.19
CA LEU A 14 9.54 -7.12 17.07
C LEU A 14 10.90 -7.24 17.76
N LEU A 15 11.74 -6.19 17.72
CA LEU A 15 13.08 -6.22 18.34
C LEU A 15 13.08 -6.00 19.85
N THR A 16 12.33 -5.02 20.37
CA THR A 16 12.34 -4.66 21.79
C THR A 16 11.29 -5.42 22.60
N GLY A 17 10.31 -6.04 21.93
CA GLY A 17 9.13 -6.62 22.56
C GLY A 17 8.16 -5.60 23.15
N GLU A 18 8.44 -4.30 22.99
CA GLU A 18 7.62 -3.22 23.53
C GLU A 18 6.24 -3.25 22.91
N ARG A 19 5.22 -3.04 23.75
CA ARG A 19 3.82 -3.10 23.36
C ARG A 19 3.20 -1.73 23.43
N PHE A 20 2.61 -1.31 22.33
CA PHE A 20 1.86 -0.07 22.26
C PHE A 20 0.39 -0.40 22.02
N ARG A 21 -0.48 0.37 22.66
CA ARG A 21 -1.92 0.27 22.44
C ARG A 21 -2.42 1.59 21.92
N LEU A 22 -3.28 1.52 20.93
CA LEU A 22 -4.01 2.66 20.40
C LEU A 22 -5.51 2.39 20.50
N PRO A 23 -6.33 3.44 20.67
CA PRO A 23 -7.77 3.31 20.46
C PRO A 23 -8.06 2.75 19.07
N HIS A 24 -9.24 2.17 18.87
CA HIS A 24 -9.65 1.74 17.53
C HIS A 24 -9.89 2.96 16.62
N PRO A 25 -9.49 2.95 15.34
CA PRO A 25 -9.83 4.00 14.40
C PRO A 25 -11.36 4.18 14.29
N PRO A 26 -11.87 5.41 14.21
CA PRO A 26 -13.32 5.67 14.22
C PRO A 26 -14.05 5.18 12.96
N SER A 27 -13.34 4.96 11.85
CA SER A 27 -13.86 4.44 10.59
C SER A 27 -13.09 3.21 10.12
N PRO A 28 -13.72 2.33 9.29
CA PRO A 28 -13.03 1.21 8.66
C PRO A 28 -11.77 1.64 7.92
N PHE A 29 -10.76 0.77 7.89
CA PHE A 29 -9.50 0.98 7.19
C PHE A 29 -9.02 -0.32 6.54
N CYS A 30 -8.23 -0.19 5.48
CA CYS A 30 -7.59 -1.33 4.81
C CYS A 30 -6.08 -1.39 5.10
N ARG A 31 -5.47 -0.22 5.28
CA ARG A 31 -4.02 -0.07 5.40
C ARG A 31 -3.68 0.77 6.61
N LEU A 32 -2.68 0.31 7.37
CA LEU A 32 -2.02 1.07 8.42
C LEU A 32 -0.62 1.44 7.94
N LEU A 33 -0.20 2.68 8.18
CA LEU A 33 1.16 3.14 7.96
C LEU A 33 1.73 3.68 9.27
N LEU A 34 2.98 3.36 9.54
CA LEU A 34 3.70 3.85 10.71
C LEU A 34 4.93 4.63 10.27
N SER A 35 5.17 5.77 10.92
CA SER A 35 6.39 6.55 10.75
C SER A 35 6.74 7.24 12.08
N GLY A 36 7.80 6.75 12.71
CA GLY A 36 8.14 7.15 14.08
C GLY A 36 6.98 6.86 15.03
N ASN A 37 6.44 7.91 15.67
CA ASN A 37 5.28 7.81 16.55
C ASN A 37 3.94 8.06 15.86
N LEU A 38 3.91 8.38 14.56
CA LEU A 38 2.67 8.65 13.82
C LEU A 38 2.13 7.36 13.21
N VAL A 39 0.84 7.09 13.45
CA VAL A 39 0.09 5.99 12.85
C VAL A 39 -1.02 6.57 11.99
N LEU A 40 -1.09 6.11 10.73
CA LEU A 40 -2.14 6.46 9.77
C LEU A 40 -2.98 5.24 9.44
N ALA A 41 -4.28 5.43 9.29
CA ALA A 41 -5.23 4.44 8.82
C ALA A 41 -6.09 5.04 7.70
N PHE A 42 -6.23 4.32 6.58
CA PHE A 42 -7.02 4.81 5.45
C PHE A 42 -7.58 3.67 4.59
N VAL A 43 -8.50 4.03 3.69
CA VAL A 43 -9.10 3.15 2.68
C VAL A 43 -8.64 3.63 1.30
N PRO A 44 -7.71 2.91 0.66
CA PRO A 44 -7.23 3.17 -0.71
C PRO A 44 -8.35 3.22 -1.76
N THR A 45 -8.11 3.94 -2.86
CA THR A 45 -8.95 4.05 -4.07
C THR A 45 -10.33 4.69 -3.87
N VAL A 46 -10.80 4.75 -2.63
CA VAL A 46 -12.16 5.17 -2.28
C VAL A 46 -12.18 6.23 -1.18
N GLY A 47 -11.19 6.22 -0.29
CA GLY A 47 -11.08 7.16 0.80
C GLY A 47 -10.65 8.55 0.33
N ARG A 48 -11.33 9.57 0.86
CA ARG A 48 -10.91 10.97 0.79
C ARG A 48 -10.39 11.49 2.13
N ALA A 49 -10.19 10.61 3.08
CA ALA A 49 -9.75 10.96 4.42
C ALA A 49 -8.72 9.97 4.93
N VAL A 50 -7.82 10.50 5.76
CA VAL A 50 -6.84 9.73 6.53
C VAL A 50 -7.16 9.92 7.99
N GLN A 51 -7.25 8.82 8.71
CA GLN A 51 -7.36 8.81 10.16
C GLN A 51 -5.95 8.69 10.71
N TYR A 52 -5.59 9.52 11.69
CA TYR A 52 -4.24 9.53 12.23
C TYR A 52 -4.22 9.74 13.73
N CYS A 53 -3.20 9.17 14.36
CA CYS A 53 -3.03 9.13 15.80
C CYS A 53 -1.54 9.03 16.10
N ARG A 54 -1.05 9.67 17.16
CA ARG A 54 0.31 9.45 17.66
C ARG A 54 0.30 8.42 18.77
N LEU A 55 1.41 7.69 18.92
CA LEU A 55 1.60 6.78 20.06
C LEU A 55 1.43 7.57 21.37
N GLY A 56 0.45 7.16 22.18
CA GLY A 56 0.07 7.81 23.43
C GLY A 56 -1.15 8.74 23.32
N ASP A 57 -1.64 9.04 22.13
CA ASP A 57 -2.88 9.80 21.96
C ASP A 57 -4.10 8.98 22.43
N ILE A 58 -5.07 9.66 23.02
CA ILE A 58 -6.31 9.05 23.53
C ILE A 58 -7.41 8.93 22.45
N GLU A 59 -7.25 9.63 21.33
CA GLU A 59 -8.25 9.71 20.26
C GLU A 59 -7.58 9.82 18.89
N TRP A 60 -8.30 9.38 17.85
CA TRP A 60 -7.89 9.56 16.46
C TRP A 60 -8.38 10.89 15.93
N ARG A 61 -7.53 11.54 15.13
CA ARG A 61 -7.92 12.67 14.30
C ARG A 61 -8.21 12.19 12.89
N VAL A 62 -9.00 12.95 12.15
CA VAL A 62 -9.35 12.65 10.77
C VAL A 62 -9.02 13.87 9.93
N ALA A 63 -8.17 13.71 8.92
CA ALA A 63 -7.87 14.74 7.94
C ALA A 63 -8.51 14.38 6.60
N SER A 64 -9.23 15.32 6.00
CA SER A 64 -9.92 15.13 4.71
C SER A 64 -9.21 15.86 3.57
N CYS A 65 -9.20 15.25 2.41
CA CYS A 65 -8.78 15.86 1.15
C CYS A 65 -9.92 16.74 0.62
N THR A 66 -9.58 17.86 0.01
CA THR A 66 -10.56 18.68 -0.71
C THR A 66 -11.00 17.97 -1.99
N GLU A 67 -12.28 18.04 -2.32
CA GLU A 67 -12.75 17.62 -3.66
C GLU A 67 -11.97 18.38 -4.74
N PRO A 68 -11.65 17.75 -5.90
CA PRO A 68 -12.12 16.46 -6.42
C PRO A 68 -11.19 15.26 -6.11
N TYR A 69 -10.34 15.35 -5.09
CA TYR A 69 -9.26 14.38 -4.89
C TYR A 69 -9.68 13.12 -4.13
N VAL A 70 -9.17 11.97 -4.58
CA VAL A 70 -9.26 10.66 -3.94
C VAL A 70 -7.87 10.11 -3.71
N LEU A 71 -7.64 9.50 -2.54
CA LEU A 71 -6.37 8.87 -2.20
C LEU A 71 -6.32 7.46 -2.80
N GLU A 72 -5.41 7.24 -3.75
CA GLU A 72 -5.15 5.90 -4.29
C GLU A 72 -4.23 5.13 -3.38
N ASP A 73 -3.09 5.73 -3.01
CA ASP A 73 -2.18 5.10 -2.08
C ASP A 73 -1.33 6.12 -1.32
N LEU A 74 -0.76 5.68 -0.19
CA LEU A 74 0.10 6.47 0.68
C LEU A 74 1.35 5.67 1.05
N ILE A 75 2.49 6.35 1.16
CA ILE A 75 3.74 5.77 1.67
C ILE A 75 4.57 6.83 2.39
N PHE A 76 5.29 6.44 3.44
CA PHE A 76 6.34 7.29 3.99
C PHE A 76 7.65 7.00 3.26
N HIS A 77 8.26 8.04 2.67
CA HIS A 77 9.55 7.95 1.98
C HIS A 77 10.40 9.14 2.39
N LYS A 78 11.61 8.89 2.88
CA LYS A 78 12.56 9.91 3.36
C LYS A 78 11.93 10.93 4.31
N GLY A 79 11.11 10.44 5.24
CA GLY A 79 10.43 11.25 6.25
C GLY A 79 9.22 12.05 5.76
N ASN A 80 8.89 12.00 4.46
CA ASN A 80 7.72 12.67 3.89
C ASN A 80 6.61 11.65 3.60
N LEU A 81 5.37 12.02 3.89
CA LEU A 81 4.20 11.27 3.45
C LEU A 81 3.94 11.59 1.98
N HIS A 82 4.14 10.61 1.11
CA HIS A 82 3.81 10.70 -0.29
C HIS A 82 2.43 10.11 -0.53
N ALA A 83 1.67 10.75 -1.42
CA ALA A 83 0.34 10.36 -1.81
C ALA A 83 0.24 10.22 -3.32
N LEU A 84 -0.31 9.10 -3.77
CA LEU A 84 -0.85 8.98 -5.11
C LEU A 84 -2.30 9.44 -5.06
N VAL A 85 -2.58 10.53 -5.77
CA VAL A 85 -3.87 11.20 -5.76
C VAL A 85 -4.52 11.03 -7.11
N ARG A 86 -5.76 10.53 -7.13
CA ARG A 86 -6.62 10.51 -8.30
C ARG A 86 -7.54 11.73 -8.25
N SER A 87 -7.56 12.50 -9.34
CA SER A 87 -8.54 13.58 -9.53
C SER A 87 -9.76 13.04 -10.25
N GLU A 88 -10.96 13.33 -9.73
CA GLU A 88 -12.24 12.94 -10.35
C GLU A 88 -12.86 14.03 -11.25
N ASP A 89 -12.25 15.22 -11.34
CA ASP A 89 -12.77 16.29 -12.20
C ASP A 89 -12.49 16.05 -13.69
N ALA A 90 -13.58 16.03 -14.46
CA ALA A 90 -13.68 16.16 -15.92
C ALA A 90 -12.98 15.08 -16.80
N SER A 91 -13.81 14.25 -17.43
CA SER A 91 -13.57 13.47 -18.67
C SER A 91 -12.33 12.54 -18.76
N SER A 92 -11.43 12.51 -17.79
CA SER A 92 -10.25 11.64 -17.77
C SER A 92 -9.80 11.30 -16.34
N LEU A 93 -9.35 10.06 -16.11
CA LEU A 93 -8.74 9.64 -14.84
C LEU A 93 -7.30 10.16 -14.80
N CYS A 94 -7.02 11.10 -13.91
CA CYS A 94 -5.70 11.69 -13.76
C CYS A 94 -5.09 11.30 -12.40
N TYR A 95 -3.91 10.67 -12.44
CA TYR A 95 -3.16 10.27 -11.24
C TYR A 95 -1.94 11.18 -11.09
N ARG A 96 -1.72 11.73 -9.90
CA ARG A 96 -0.59 12.61 -9.59
C ARG A 96 0.06 12.22 -8.29
N LEU A 97 1.38 12.31 -8.26
CA LEU A 97 2.14 12.19 -7.02
C LEU A 97 2.09 13.52 -6.27
N ALA A 98 1.99 13.47 -4.94
CA ALA A 98 2.08 14.64 -4.07
C ALA A 98 2.82 14.29 -2.78
N VAL A 99 3.43 15.30 -2.16
CA VAL A 99 3.72 15.26 -0.72
C VAL A 99 2.45 15.71 0.00
N ALA A 100 1.98 14.90 0.94
CA ALA A 100 0.79 15.17 1.74
C ALA A 100 1.20 15.64 3.15
N ASN A 101 0.65 16.77 3.57
CA ASN A 101 0.79 17.26 4.95
C ASN A 101 -0.57 17.20 5.64
N LEU A 102 -0.57 16.75 6.89
CA LEU A 102 -1.75 16.76 7.74
C LEU A 102 -1.76 18.08 8.50
N SER A 103 -2.69 18.98 8.18
CA SER A 103 -2.76 20.30 8.82
C SER A 103 -3.57 20.28 10.10
N ASP A 104 -3.36 21.28 10.96
CA ASP A 104 -4.10 21.46 12.22
C ASP A 104 -5.61 21.68 12.01
N LYS A 105 -6.02 21.99 10.77
CA LYS A 105 -7.42 22.17 10.38
C LYS A 105 -8.09 20.88 9.93
N ASN A 106 -7.48 19.71 10.18
CA ASN A 106 -7.99 18.42 9.75
C ASN A 106 -8.17 18.35 8.22
N LEU A 107 -7.21 18.91 7.48
CA LEU A 107 -7.14 18.84 6.03
C LEU A 107 -5.85 18.14 5.59
N VAL A 108 -5.95 17.40 4.48
CA VAL A 108 -4.78 16.87 3.77
C VAL A 108 -4.38 17.91 2.73
N GLU A 109 -3.23 18.53 2.94
CA GLU A 109 -2.67 19.53 2.04
C GLU A 109 -1.68 18.87 1.09
N PHE A 110 -1.95 18.96 -0.22
CA PHE A 110 -1.12 18.36 -1.25
C PHE A 110 -0.16 19.38 -1.86
N LYS A 111 1.12 19.02 -1.87
CA LYS A 111 2.12 19.63 -2.75
C LYS A 111 2.41 18.66 -3.89
N PHE A 112 1.76 18.86 -5.03
CA PHE A 112 1.93 18.00 -6.20
C PHE A 112 3.37 18.01 -6.72
N LEU A 113 3.85 16.83 -7.06
CA LEU A 113 5.16 16.58 -7.61
C LEU A 113 5.01 16.26 -9.09
N GLY A 114 5.61 17.09 -9.94
CA GLY A 114 5.67 16.88 -11.38
C GLY A 114 4.32 16.76 -12.09
N ASP A 115 4.35 16.05 -13.22
CA ASP A 115 3.23 15.89 -14.14
C ASP A 115 2.33 14.70 -13.76
N HIS A 116 1.22 14.57 -14.48
CA HIS A 116 0.31 13.44 -14.31
C HIS A 116 0.93 12.15 -14.84
N LEU A 117 0.54 11.01 -14.27
CA LEU A 117 0.85 9.70 -14.82
C LEU A 117 0.32 9.65 -16.25
N GLU A 118 1.18 9.30 -17.21
CA GLU A 118 0.82 9.26 -18.63
C GLU A 118 -0.46 8.42 -18.85
N SER A 119 -1.35 8.93 -19.70
CA SER A 119 -2.67 8.32 -19.94
C SER A 119 -2.58 6.86 -20.37
N GLN A 120 -1.53 6.46 -21.10
CA GLN A 120 -1.34 5.06 -21.51
C GLN A 120 -1.02 4.11 -20.35
N ALA A 121 -0.34 4.57 -19.29
CA ALA A 121 -0.11 3.78 -18.08
C ALA A 121 -1.34 3.74 -17.17
N ALA A 122 -2.17 4.79 -17.20
CA ALA A 122 -3.45 4.84 -16.52
C ALA A 122 -4.53 3.97 -17.20
N HIS A 123 -4.55 3.93 -18.54
CA HIS A 123 -5.52 3.18 -19.33
C HIS A 123 -5.19 1.68 -19.36
N GLY A 124 -5.90 0.90 -18.53
CA GLY A 124 -5.77 -0.56 -18.46
C GLY A 124 -5.20 -1.09 -17.14
N SER A 125 -4.83 -0.18 -16.23
CA SER A 125 -4.42 -0.53 -14.87
C SER A 125 -5.65 -0.71 -13.97
N LEU A 126 -5.68 -1.81 -13.21
CA LEU A 126 -6.77 -2.14 -12.29
C LEU A 126 -6.60 -1.44 -10.93
N TYR A 127 -5.37 -1.33 -10.45
CA TYR A 127 -5.02 -0.62 -9.22
C TYR A 127 -3.55 -0.17 -9.27
N PHE A 128 -3.22 0.75 -8.38
CA PHE A 128 -1.87 1.27 -8.19
C PHE A 128 -1.40 1.08 -6.75
N CYS A 129 -0.10 0.90 -6.57
CA CYS A 129 0.53 0.88 -5.26
C CYS A 129 1.86 1.64 -5.28
N LEU A 130 2.09 2.48 -4.28
CA LEU A 130 3.38 3.10 -4.03
C LEU A 130 4.28 2.14 -3.25
N ALA A 131 5.54 2.08 -3.66
CA ALA A 131 6.57 1.25 -3.05
C ALA A 131 7.87 2.04 -2.91
N GLU A 132 8.76 1.53 -2.06
CA GLU A 132 10.12 2.04 -1.92
C GLU A 132 11.12 0.91 -2.18
N CYS A 133 12.20 1.24 -2.87
CA CYS A 133 13.32 0.33 -3.11
C CYS A 133 14.61 1.14 -3.25
N LEU A 134 15.65 0.81 -2.49
CA LEU A 134 16.96 1.49 -2.54
C LEU A 134 16.84 3.02 -2.48
N ASP A 135 16.05 3.55 -1.55
CA ASP A 135 15.78 4.99 -1.39
C ASP A 135 15.06 5.66 -2.59
N GLU A 136 14.56 4.88 -3.54
CA GLU A 136 13.79 5.35 -4.69
C GLU A 136 12.30 5.09 -4.49
N LEU A 137 11.49 6.07 -4.91
CA LEU A 137 10.05 5.93 -4.91
C LEU A 137 9.62 5.23 -6.21
N LEU A 138 8.85 4.15 -6.04
CA LEU A 138 8.31 3.35 -7.12
C LEU A 138 6.78 3.42 -7.15
N LEU A 139 6.23 3.25 -8.34
CA LEU A 139 4.81 3.06 -8.58
C LEU A 139 4.63 1.70 -9.27
N ILE A 140 3.82 0.85 -8.67
CA ILE A 140 3.46 -0.46 -9.21
C ILE A 140 2.03 -0.35 -9.73
N ALA A 141 1.85 -0.67 -11.01
CA ALA A 141 0.55 -0.71 -11.67
C ALA A 141 0.24 -2.14 -12.07
N ALA A 142 -0.90 -2.67 -11.64
CA ALA A 142 -1.37 -3.97 -12.10
C ALA A 142 -2.19 -3.82 -13.38
N VAL A 143 -1.80 -4.56 -14.41
CA VAL A 143 -2.32 -4.46 -15.78
C VAL A 143 -2.95 -5.78 -16.19
N GLY A 144 -4.19 -5.73 -16.71
CA GLY A 144 -4.86 -6.87 -17.33
C GLY A 144 -5.57 -7.84 -16.37
N GLY A 145 -6.06 -8.97 -16.92
CA GLY A 145 -6.73 -10.05 -16.19
C GLY A 145 -5.83 -11.26 -15.90
N PHE A 146 -6.35 -12.25 -15.16
CA PHE A 146 -5.59 -13.39 -14.63
C PHE A 146 -4.72 -14.15 -15.66
N PRO A 147 -3.42 -14.41 -15.38
CA PRO A 147 -2.66 -13.95 -14.21
C PRO A 147 -2.34 -12.45 -14.27
N GLU A 148 -2.39 -11.79 -13.12
CA GLU A 148 -2.09 -10.35 -13.03
C GLU A 148 -0.66 -10.06 -13.52
N LYS A 149 -0.55 -9.06 -14.39
CA LYS A 149 0.74 -8.53 -14.85
C LYS A 149 1.00 -7.21 -14.16
N PHE A 150 2.28 -6.87 -14.02
CA PHE A 150 2.68 -5.66 -13.32
C PHE A 150 3.57 -4.80 -14.20
N HIS A 151 3.39 -3.49 -14.10
CA HIS A 151 4.31 -2.49 -14.64
C HIS A 151 4.84 -1.67 -13.48
N VAL A 152 6.16 -1.57 -13.40
CA VAL A 152 6.85 -0.81 -12.36
C VAL A 152 7.39 0.46 -12.99
N PHE A 153 7.22 1.57 -12.29
CA PHE A 153 7.70 2.89 -12.68
C PHE A 153 8.55 3.47 -11.56
N ARG A 154 9.67 4.08 -11.93
CA ARG A 154 10.55 4.81 -11.03
C ARG A 154 10.27 6.30 -11.11
N TRP A 155 10.19 6.96 -9.96
CA TRP A 155 10.03 8.42 -9.90
C TRP A 155 11.33 9.13 -10.24
N GLN A 156 11.33 9.93 -11.31
CA GLN A 156 12.46 10.77 -11.70
C GLN A 156 12.26 12.17 -11.13
N SER A 157 12.76 12.40 -9.90
CA SER A 157 12.51 13.64 -9.15
C SER A 157 12.97 14.92 -9.84
N ARG A 158 14.07 14.85 -10.62
CA ARG A 158 14.59 15.99 -11.39
C ARG A 158 13.69 16.37 -12.56
N GLU A 159 13.01 15.39 -13.14
CA GLU A 159 12.18 15.54 -14.32
C GLU A 159 10.69 15.65 -13.98
N GLY A 160 10.31 15.28 -12.75
CA GLY A 160 8.93 15.30 -12.31
C GLY A 160 8.05 14.29 -13.04
N LYS A 161 8.59 13.12 -13.41
CA LYS A 161 7.87 12.12 -14.19
C LYS A 161 8.14 10.68 -13.74
N TRP A 162 7.20 9.80 -14.08
CA TRP A 162 7.34 8.36 -13.92
C TRP A 162 8.02 7.77 -15.15
N THR A 163 9.02 6.91 -14.95
CA THR A 163 9.67 6.17 -16.05
C THR A 163 9.55 4.68 -15.80
N ARG A 164 9.03 3.94 -16.79
CA ARG A 164 8.87 2.49 -16.70
C ARG A 164 10.24 1.81 -16.54
N THR A 165 10.32 0.84 -15.65
CA THR A 165 11.50 0.01 -15.44
C THR A 165 11.13 -1.47 -15.39
N THR A 166 12.06 -2.31 -15.80
CA THR A 166 12.00 -3.78 -15.65
C THR A 166 13.07 -4.31 -14.71
N SER A 167 13.84 -3.41 -14.07
CA SER A 167 14.86 -3.75 -13.08
C SER A 167 14.67 -2.90 -11.82
N LEU A 168 14.85 -3.55 -10.68
CA LEU A 168 14.80 -3.01 -9.33
C LEU A 168 16.22 -2.83 -8.75
N GLY A 169 17.25 -3.00 -9.57
CA GLY A 169 18.64 -2.99 -9.11
C GLY A 169 18.97 -4.26 -8.35
N ASP A 170 18.56 -5.42 -8.89
CA ASP A 170 18.69 -6.75 -8.30
C ASP A 170 17.89 -6.97 -7.01
N CYS A 171 17.14 -5.97 -6.55
CA CYS A 171 16.21 -6.09 -5.43
C CYS A 171 14.93 -6.84 -5.80
N THR A 172 14.17 -7.19 -4.76
CA THR A 172 12.91 -7.90 -4.87
C THR A 172 11.85 -7.23 -4.01
N LEU A 173 10.64 -7.04 -4.53
CA LEU A 173 9.53 -6.44 -3.78
C LEU A 173 8.53 -7.50 -3.34
N PHE A 174 7.89 -7.24 -2.20
CA PHE A 174 6.84 -8.08 -1.64
C PHE A 174 5.56 -7.29 -1.49
N LEU A 175 4.47 -7.83 -2.02
CA LEU A 175 3.16 -7.20 -2.03
C LEU A 175 2.16 -8.06 -1.27
N THR A 176 1.38 -7.43 -0.40
CA THR A 176 0.32 -8.08 0.37
C THR A 176 -1.01 -7.86 -0.32
N TYR A 177 -1.70 -8.95 -0.65
CA TYR A 177 -3.06 -8.88 -1.18
C TYR A 177 -4.02 -8.39 -0.10
N PHE A 178 -4.94 -7.52 -0.51
CA PHE A 178 -6.05 -7.12 0.34
C PHE A 178 -7.37 -7.24 -0.42
N TYR A 179 -8.42 -7.53 0.34
CA TYR A 179 -9.79 -7.56 -0.15
C TYR A 179 -10.65 -6.80 0.85
N PHE A 180 -11.30 -5.74 0.39
CA PHE A 180 -12.18 -4.93 1.21
C PHE A 180 -13.62 -5.07 0.76
N VAL A 181 -14.50 -5.41 1.70
CA VAL A 181 -15.95 -5.38 1.53
C VAL A 181 -16.49 -4.20 2.32
N GLY A 182 -16.91 -3.17 1.61
CA GLY A 182 -17.57 -2.01 2.22
C GLY A 182 -19.08 -2.15 2.11
N TYR A 183 -19.80 -1.84 3.18
CA TYR A 183 -21.23 -1.50 3.06
C TYR A 183 -21.33 -0.20 2.27
N VAL A 184 -21.49 -0.31 0.96
CA VAL A 184 -21.83 0.74 -0.02
C VAL A 184 -21.07 2.05 0.23
N VAL A 185 -19.89 2.20 -0.39
CA VAL A 185 -19.32 3.54 -0.50
C VAL A 185 -20.27 4.37 -1.38
N PRO A 186 -20.77 5.54 -0.92
CA PRO A 186 -21.89 6.23 -1.55
C PRO A 186 -21.69 6.66 -3.00
N MET A 187 -20.46 6.68 -3.53
CA MET A 187 -20.22 7.33 -4.82
C MET A 187 -20.34 6.46 -6.07
N LYS A 188 -20.23 5.12 -6.03
CA LYS A 188 -20.21 4.32 -7.29
C LYS A 188 -20.78 2.89 -7.21
N GLY A 189 -21.55 2.52 -6.18
CA GLY A 189 -22.14 1.18 -6.10
C GLY A 189 -21.12 0.03 -6.02
N MET A 190 -19.83 0.32 -5.82
CA MET A 190 -18.81 -0.69 -5.54
C MET A 190 -19.04 -1.24 -4.13
N THR A 191 -19.31 -2.54 -4.05
CA THR A 191 -19.54 -3.29 -2.82
C THR A 191 -18.27 -3.96 -2.30
N CYS A 192 -17.26 -4.14 -3.17
CA CYS A 192 -15.96 -4.67 -2.81
C CYS A 192 -14.87 -4.19 -3.78
N PHE A 193 -13.64 -4.13 -3.29
CA PHE A 193 -12.45 -3.93 -4.12
C PHE A 193 -11.27 -4.71 -3.56
N SER A 194 -10.37 -5.12 -4.46
CA SER A 194 -9.15 -5.84 -4.13
C SER A 194 -7.95 -5.17 -4.78
N GLY A 195 -6.78 -5.44 -4.24
CA GLY A 195 -5.53 -4.99 -4.79
C GLY A 195 -4.38 -5.45 -3.91
N TYR A 196 -3.27 -4.74 -4.01
CA TYR A 196 -2.08 -5.08 -3.26
C TYR A 196 -1.45 -3.84 -2.63
N PHE A 197 -0.83 -4.04 -1.48
CA PHE A 197 -0.01 -3.03 -0.83
C PHE A 197 1.43 -3.48 -0.76
N PHE A 198 2.34 -2.52 -0.91
CA PHE A 198 3.75 -2.72 -0.64
C PHE A 198 3.94 -3.11 0.84
N ALA A 199 4.62 -4.24 1.05
CA ALA A 199 4.96 -4.76 2.37
C ALA A 199 6.42 -4.45 2.70
N SER A 200 7.35 -4.83 1.83
CA SER A 200 8.79 -4.60 1.99
C SER A 200 9.53 -4.85 0.68
N TYR A 201 10.82 -4.54 0.67
CA TYR A 201 11.77 -5.02 -0.33
C TYR A 201 12.90 -5.80 0.35
N LEU A 202 13.57 -6.66 -0.42
CA LEU A 202 14.85 -7.28 -0.08
C LEU A 202 15.92 -6.79 -1.03
N GLY A 203 17.11 -6.57 -0.47
CA GLY A 203 18.31 -6.22 -1.23
C GLY A 203 18.83 -7.36 -2.11
N PRO A 204 19.84 -7.08 -2.95
CA PRO A 204 20.32 -7.99 -4.00
C PRO A 204 21.09 -9.22 -3.51
N ASP A 205 21.47 -9.22 -2.23
CA ASP A 205 22.36 -10.22 -1.63
C ASP A 205 21.63 -11.35 -0.90
N HIS A 206 20.29 -11.42 -0.99
CA HIS A 206 19.54 -12.46 -0.30
C HIS A 206 19.55 -13.80 -1.08
N PRO A 207 20.13 -14.88 -0.53
CA PRO A 207 20.14 -16.18 -1.21
C PRO A 207 18.72 -16.75 -1.31
N GLY A 208 18.44 -17.46 -2.40
CA GLY A 208 17.17 -18.18 -2.60
C GLY A 208 15.98 -17.31 -3.05
N VAL A 209 16.19 -16.01 -3.28
CA VAL A 209 15.18 -15.11 -3.82
C VAL A 209 15.59 -14.67 -5.22
N ARG A 210 14.67 -14.75 -6.18
CA ARG A 210 14.92 -14.29 -7.54
C ARG A 210 14.94 -12.77 -7.57
N ARG A 211 15.97 -12.23 -8.23
CA ARG A 211 16.22 -10.79 -8.40
C ARG A 211 15.25 -10.17 -9.39
N ASP A 212 15.01 -8.87 -9.26
CA ASP A 212 14.12 -8.10 -10.15
C ASP A 212 12.71 -8.71 -10.26
N CYS A 213 12.19 -9.19 -9.13
CA CYS A 213 10.90 -9.86 -9.04
C CYS A 213 9.94 -9.18 -8.06
N LEU A 214 8.65 -9.41 -8.28
CA LEU A 214 7.57 -9.12 -7.34
C LEU A 214 7.07 -10.44 -6.77
N TYR A 215 7.01 -10.55 -5.45
CA TYR A 215 6.39 -11.67 -4.76
C TYR A 215 5.07 -11.20 -4.16
N PHE A 216 3.99 -11.93 -4.42
CA PHE A 216 2.67 -11.58 -3.91
C PHE A 216 1.81 -12.81 -3.70
N THR A 217 0.64 -12.64 -3.10
CA THR A 217 -0.34 -13.71 -2.98
C THR A 217 -1.53 -13.48 -3.90
N ASP A 218 -1.86 -14.44 -4.76
CA ASP A 218 -3.04 -14.31 -5.60
C ASP A 218 -4.36 -14.36 -4.78
N ALA A 219 -5.49 -14.16 -5.46
CA ALA A 219 -6.82 -14.26 -4.83
C ALA A 219 -7.11 -15.65 -4.21
N LYS A 220 -6.38 -16.70 -4.62
CA LYS A 220 -6.45 -18.06 -4.05
C LYS A 220 -5.43 -18.27 -2.92
N ARG A 221 -4.75 -17.21 -2.48
CA ARG A 221 -3.72 -17.21 -1.43
C ARG A 221 -2.50 -18.07 -1.76
N LYS A 222 -2.22 -18.29 -3.05
CA LYS A 222 -0.98 -18.90 -3.51
C LYS A 222 0.09 -17.83 -3.59
N TRP A 223 1.30 -18.15 -3.15
CA TRP A 223 2.44 -17.26 -3.37
C TRP A 223 2.85 -17.33 -4.84
N ILE A 224 3.07 -16.18 -5.44
CA ILE A 224 3.41 -16.01 -6.83
C ILE A 224 4.70 -15.22 -6.91
N GLU A 225 5.62 -15.71 -7.73
CA GLU A 225 6.80 -14.99 -8.19
C GLU A 225 6.51 -14.41 -9.58
N TYR A 226 6.63 -13.09 -9.72
CA TYR A 226 6.49 -12.39 -10.99
C TYR A 226 7.80 -11.70 -11.37
N SER A 227 8.39 -12.12 -12.48
CA SER A 227 9.63 -11.56 -12.99
C SER A 227 9.37 -10.31 -13.83
N LEU A 228 10.05 -9.21 -13.51
CA LEU A 228 9.93 -7.97 -14.26
C LEU A 228 10.67 -8.01 -15.60
N ALA A 229 11.65 -8.91 -15.75
CA ALA A 229 12.49 -9.02 -16.93
C ALA A 229 11.73 -9.65 -18.13
N ASP A 230 10.98 -10.72 -17.87
CA ASP A 230 10.29 -11.51 -18.89
C ASP A 230 8.77 -11.61 -18.70
N GLY A 231 8.25 -11.12 -17.56
CA GLY A 231 6.83 -11.21 -17.22
C GLY A 231 6.36 -12.62 -16.89
N SER A 232 7.28 -13.56 -16.62
CA SER A 232 6.95 -14.90 -16.12
C SER A 232 6.27 -14.82 -14.76
N CYS A 233 5.35 -15.75 -14.51
CA CYS A 233 4.49 -15.79 -13.34
C CYS A 233 4.42 -17.24 -12.88
N ASP A 234 5.16 -17.56 -11.82
CA ASP A 234 5.35 -18.92 -11.32
C ASP A 234 4.79 -19.03 -9.90
N GLU A 235 4.21 -20.19 -9.57
CA GLU A 235 3.80 -20.47 -8.19
C GLU A 235 5.06 -20.67 -7.35
N PHE A 236 5.23 -19.81 -6.35
CA PHE A 236 6.32 -19.90 -5.40
C PHE A 236 5.89 -20.80 -4.24
N VAL A 237 6.66 -21.84 -3.96
CA VAL A 237 6.43 -22.71 -2.80
C VAL A 237 7.48 -22.35 -1.75
N ALA A 238 7.05 -21.71 -0.66
CA ALA A 238 7.93 -21.43 0.46
C ALA A 238 8.22 -22.73 1.22
N ASP A 239 9.49 -23.17 1.19
CA ASP A 239 9.93 -24.41 1.85
C ASP A 239 9.86 -24.36 3.39
N ASN A 240 9.80 -23.16 3.98
CA ASN A 240 9.84 -22.97 5.43
C ASN A 240 8.72 -22.01 5.87
N LEU A 241 7.54 -22.58 6.14
CA LEU A 241 6.36 -21.87 6.65
C LEU A 241 6.28 -21.94 8.19
N GLU A 242 7.36 -22.25 8.91
CA GLU A 242 7.36 -22.22 10.38
C GLU A 242 7.00 -20.82 10.89
N GLY A 243 5.76 -20.64 11.31
CA GLY A 243 5.18 -19.36 11.75
C GLY A 243 4.09 -18.80 10.83
N ALA A 244 4.04 -19.21 9.56
CA ALA A 244 2.91 -18.94 8.68
C ALA A 244 1.81 -19.96 8.99
N SER A 245 0.83 -19.54 9.80
CA SER A 245 -0.35 -20.35 10.09
C SER A 245 -0.95 -20.88 8.78
N ARG A 246 -1.07 -22.22 8.67
CA ARG A 246 -1.78 -22.89 7.57
C ARG A 246 -3.14 -22.20 7.34
N PRO A 247 -3.63 -22.17 6.09
CA PRO A 247 -4.90 -21.53 5.73
C PRO A 247 -6.14 -22.32 6.22
N ASP A 248 -6.07 -22.95 7.40
CA ASP A 248 -7.17 -23.73 8.00
C ASP A 248 -8.14 -22.89 8.85
N SER A 249 -8.18 -21.57 8.65
CA SER A 249 -9.24 -20.75 9.24
C SER A 249 -9.58 -19.55 8.39
N ASP A 250 -10.88 -19.30 8.26
CA ASP A 250 -11.45 -18.09 7.68
C ASP A 250 -10.79 -16.84 8.29
N PHE A 251 -10.39 -15.90 7.42
CA PHE A 251 -9.94 -14.53 7.76
C PHE A 251 -8.50 -14.27 8.26
N ARG A 252 -7.48 -15.10 8.00
CA ARG A 252 -6.08 -14.64 8.12
C ARG A 252 -5.46 -14.40 6.73
N ALA A 253 -5.22 -13.12 6.40
CA ALA A 253 -4.45 -12.76 5.22
C ALA A 253 -3.01 -13.32 5.38
N PRO A 254 -2.43 -13.92 4.32
CA PRO A 254 -1.02 -14.29 4.35
C PRO A 254 -0.18 -13.03 4.58
N VAL A 255 0.54 -12.99 5.70
CA VAL A 255 1.43 -11.87 6.07
C VAL A 255 2.84 -12.27 5.67
N TRP A 256 3.53 -11.39 4.94
CA TRP A 256 4.96 -11.51 4.77
C TRP A 256 5.66 -11.25 6.11
N VAL A 257 6.23 -12.30 6.69
CA VAL A 257 7.08 -12.19 7.87
C VAL A 257 8.52 -12.16 7.39
N PHE A 258 9.09 -10.96 7.29
CA PHE A 258 10.52 -10.82 7.10
C PHE A 258 11.17 -11.09 8.47
N PRO A 259 12.13 -12.03 8.58
CA PRO A 259 12.98 -12.06 9.76
C PRO A 259 13.53 -10.66 9.93
N SER A 260 13.40 -10.12 11.14
CA SER A 260 13.80 -8.75 11.47
C SER A 260 15.13 -8.45 10.82
N MET A 261 15.12 -7.59 9.81
CA MET A 261 16.33 -7.14 9.13
C MET A 261 17.06 -6.26 10.14
N CYS A 262 17.88 -6.90 10.97
CA CYS A 262 18.83 -6.28 11.88
C CYS A 262 20.07 -5.85 11.11
#